data_AF-A0A7M7PIG1-F1
#
_entry.id   AF-A0A7M7PIG1-F1
#
_cell.length_a   1.000
_cell.length_b   1.000
_cell.length_c   1.000
_cell.angle_alpha   90.00
_cell.angle_beta   90.00
_cell.angle_gamma   90.00
#
_symmetry.space_group_name_H-M   'P 1'
#
loop_
_entity.id
_entity.type
_entity.pdbx_description
1 polymer ?
#
loop_
_entity_poly.entity_id
_entity_poly.type
_entity_poly.pdbx_seq_one_letter_code
_entity_poly.pdbx_strand_id
1 'polypeptide(L)'
;MGLVNYTRKAERNGKCSHGTVVTVNCDSGYVPAFGNGTSVCNASRWWKVIPTCTQSRNKLLDPHTQTSQTPTKNKNNRAVVSNAWLARDGNTDSAPQFCSRTPLTYHPWWKAVLKNIYNITLVKIYNRLDREDHRFDLVGAEIRVGVNEDYTTNLLCGEPVTRRQIENSTEANHGITIICEREGITGIRGNIISVHIPKINERRELSLCEVEVYQQGEPIPARSCKAPDLPDHMTPLRSRFPHGTLLNVSCEDGFQLSTNQELPRCHEGDWSPPLAATCQRGRQWNVK
;
A
#
# COMPACT_ATOMS: atom_id res chain seq x y z
N MET A 1 -11.25 -15.83 39.11
CA MET A 1 -10.14 -15.54 38.17
C MET A 1 -9.79 -16.85 37.47
N GLY A 2 -10.10 -16.96 36.18
CA GLY A 2 -9.77 -18.13 35.37
C GLY A 2 -9.08 -17.66 34.11
N LEU A 3 -7.78 -17.93 33.98
CA LEU A 3 -7.05 -17.82 32.73
C LEU A 3 -7.50 -18.99 31.86
N VAL A 4 -8.25 -18.72 30.78
CA VAL A 4 -8.62 -19.74 29.80
C VAL A 4 -7.77 -19.52 28.56
N ASN A 5 -6.92 -20.51 28.28
CA ASN A 5 -5.95 -20.51 27.19
C ASN A 5 -6.55 -21.30 26.02
N TYR A 6 -7.00 -20.64 24.94
CA TYR A 6 -7.61 -21.33 23.80
C TYR A 6 -6.60 -21.54 22.67
N THR A 7 -6.19 -22.78 22.44
CA THR A 7 -5.48 -23.22 21.23
C THR A 7 -6.43 -24.07 20.38
N ARG A 8 -6.78 -23.53 19.20
CA ARG A 8 -7.64 -24.09 18.13
C ARG A 8 -9.14 -24.22 18.43
N LYS A 9 -9.93 -23.50 17.59
CA LYS A 9 -11.41 -23.43 17.51
C LYS A 9 -12.12 -22.88 18.75
N ALA A 10 -12.39 -21.57 18.75
CA ALA A 10 -13.42 -21.01 19.61
C ALA A 10 -14.80 -21.39 19.05
N GLU A 11 -15.37 -22.49 19.53
CA GLU A 11 -16.82 -22.70 19.42
C GLU A 11 -17.56 -21.74 20.37
N ARG A 12 -18.77 -21.40 19.92
CA ARG A 12 -19.60 -20.28 20.34
C ARG A 12 -20.24 -20.51 21.71
N ASN A 13 -20.63 -19.40 22.34
CA ASN A 13 -21.61 -19.25 23.43
C ASN A 13 -21.16 -19.55 24.87
N GLY A 14 -20.89 -18.49 25.62
CA GLY A 14 -20.90 -18.52 27.08
C GLY A 14 -20.99 -17.11 27.65
N LYS A 15 -22.00 -16.85 28.49
CA LYS A 15 -22.07 -15.63 29.31
C LYS A 15 -20.71 -15.48 30.04
N CYS A 16 -20.04 -14.35 29.86
CA CYS A 16 -18.77 -14.07 30.54
C CYS A 16 -18.99 -13.18 31.77
N SER A 17 -18.19 -13.37 32.82
CA SER A 17 -18.26 -12.53 34.03
C SER A 17 -17.62 -11.17 33.74
N HIS A 18 -18.25 -10.07 34.18
CA HIS A 18 -17.69 -8.72 34.03
C HIS A 18 -16.26 -8.67 34.63
N GLY A 19 -15.31 -8.09 33.89
CA GLY A 19 -13.90 -8.03 34.27
C GLY A 19 -13.06 -9.24 33.87
N THR A 20 -13.65 -10.28 33.26
CA THR A 20 -12.86 -11.43 32.74
C THR A 20 -11.99 -10.97 31.58
N VAL A 21 -10.69 -11.27 31.65
CA VAL A 21 -9.74 -11.03 30.55
C VAL A 21 -9.37 -12.38 29.93
N VAL A 22 -9.53 -12.48 28.62
CA VAL A 22 -9.02 -13.61 27.83
C VAL A 22 -7.77 -13.14 27.09
N THR A 23 -6.74 -13.98 27.08
CA THR A 23 -5.52 -13.77 26.28
C THR A 23 -5.40 -14.92 25.30
N VAL A 24 -5.19 -14.59 24.04
CA VAL A 24 -5.01 -15.55 22.95
C VAL A 24 -3.51 -15.76 22.74
N ASN A 25 -3.05 -16.99 23.00
CA ASN A 25 -1.69 -17.42 22.71
C ASN A 25 -1.70 -18.21 21.39
N CYS A 26 -0.77 -17.86 20.49
CA CYS A 26 -0.70 -18.45 19.16
C CYS A 26 0.49 -19.39 19.00
N ASP A 27 0.32 -20.41 18.16
CA ASP A 27 1.39 -21.35 17.78
C ASP A 27 2.55 -20.59 17.09
N SER A 28 3.75 -21.18 17.08
CA SER A 28 4.92 -20.58 16.41
C SER A 28 4.61 -20.20 14.96
N GLY A 29 4.91 -18.94 14.59
CA GLY A 29 4.57 -18.39 13.28
C GLY A 29 3.17 -17.77 13.17
N TYR A 30 2.41 -17.70 14.26
CA TYR A 30 1.09 -17.08 14.32
C TYR A 30 1.02 -15.99 15.41
N VAL A 31 0.19 -14.96 15.20
CA VAL A 31 -0.07 -13.85 16.13
C VAL A 31 -1.59 -13.57 16.22
N PRO A 32 -2.07 -12.92 17.28
CA PRO A 32 -3.48 -12.59 17.41
C PRO A 32 -3.99 -11.67 16.29
N ALA A 33 -5.24 -11.90 15.86
CA ALA A 33 -5.92 -11.21 14.77
C ALA A 33 -6.09 -9.69 14.97
N PHE A 34 -6.01 -9.17 16.18
CA PHE A 34 -6.01 -7.72 16.39
C PHE A 34 -5.61 -7.42 17.82
N GLY A 35 -5.02 -6.24 18.01
CA GLY A 35 -4.53 -5.82 19.31
C GLY A 35 -3.43 -6.72 19.87
N ASN A 36 -3.33 -6.79 21.19
CA ASN A 36 -2.35 -7.61 21.93
C ASN A 36 -2.85 -9.03 22.21
N GLY A 37 -3.90 -9.49 21.51
CA GLY A 37 -4.51 -10.79 21.80
C GLY A 37 -5.40 -10.84 23.03
N THR A 38 -5.70 -9.69 23.66
CA THR A 38 -6.57 -9.65 24.84
C THR A 38 -7.97 -9.14 24.53
N SER A 39 -8.98 -9.75 25.15
CA SER A 39 -10.35 -9.23 25.19
C SER A 39 -10.88 -9.21 26.62
N VAL A 40 -11.61 -8.15 26.95
CA VAL A 40 -12.19 -7.95 28.29
C VAL A 40 -13.70 -8.09 28.19
N CYS A 41 -14.29 -8.87 29.09
CA CYS A 41 -15.72 -8.99 29.23
C CYS A 41 -16.30 -7.81 30.01
N ASN A 42 -17.27 -7.12 29.41
CA ASN A 42 -18.08 -6.09 30.06
C ASN A 42 -19.56 -6.52 30.03
N ALA A 43 -20.12 -6.81 31.21
CA ALA A 43 -21.56 -7.10 31.38
C ALA A 43 -22.07 -8.24 30.48
N SER A 44 -21.45 -9.42 30.55
CA SER A 44 -21.78 -10.61 29.74
C SER A 44 -21.56 -10.48 28.24
N ARG A 45 -20.88 -9.42 27.78
CA ARG A 45 -20.47 -9.23 26.39
C ARG A 45 -18.97 -8.94 26.33
N TRP A 46 -18.27 -9.52 25.36
CA TRP A 46 -16.87 -9.19 25.11
C TRP A 46 -16.78 -7.81 24.46
N TRP A 47 -16.00 -6.90 25.05
CA TRP A 47 -15.84 -5.53 24.57
C TRP A 47 -15.16 -5.47 23.19
N LYS A 48 -14.29 -6.44 22.92
CA LYS A 48 -13.69 -6.71 21.61
C LYS A 48 -13.94 -8.18 21.25
N VAL A 49 -14.17 -8.49 19.98
CA VAL A 49 -14.23 -9.90 19.52
C VAL A 49 -12.96 -10.62 20.03
N ILE A 50 -13.04 -11.87 20.47
CA ILE A 50 -11.82 -12.61 20.85
C ILE A 50 -11.02 -12.84 19.54
N PRO A 51 -9.78 -12.35 19.41
CA PRO A 51 -9.04 -12.47 18.16
C PRO A 51 -8.70 -13.93 17.88
N THR A 52 -8.80 -14.35 16.62
CA THR A 52 -8.26 -15.66 16.18
C THR A 52 -6.74 -15.57 16.04
N CYS A 53 -6.05 -16.70 16.00
CA CYS A 53 -4.63 -16.71 15.60
C CYS A 53 -4.52 -16.67 14.08
N THR A 54 -3.71 -15.76 13.55
CA THR A 54 -3.41 -15.62 12.13
C THR A 54 -1.92 -15.78 11.94
N GLN A 55 -1.45 -16.12 10.74
CA GLN A 55 -0.01 -16.16 10.48
C GLN A 55 0.63 -14.80 10.82
N SER A 56 1.86 -14.83 11.32
CA SER A 56 2.65 -13.65 11.71
C SER A 56 2.51 -12.55 10.67
N ARG A 57 2.42 -11.28 11.12
CA ARG A 57 2.30 -10.12 10.23
C ARG A 57 3.35 -10.20 9.12
N ASN A 58 2.91 -10.52 7.91
CA ASN A 58 3.80 -10.62 6.77
C ASN A 58 4.17 -9.21 6.33
N LYS A 59 5.46 -8.86 6.39
CA LYS A 59 5.98 -7.65 5.72
C LYS A 59 5.76 -7.85 4.22
N LEU A 60 5.00 -6.92 3.61
CA LEU A 60 4.51 -7.07 2.23
C LEU A 60 5.41 -6.42 1.20
N LEU A 61 6.08 -5.31 1.55
CA LEU A 61 6.94 -4.61 0.61
C LEU A 61 8.24 -5.39 0.46
N ASP A 62 8.54 -5.70 -0.80
CA ASP A 62 9.72 -6.43 -1.24
C ASP A 62 10.41 -5.67 -2.39
N PRO A 63 11.68 -5.99 -2.74
CA PRO A 63 12.42 -5.27 -3.78
C PRO A 63 11.72 -5.19 -5.15
N HIS A 64 10.86 -6.16 -5.47
CA HIS A 64 10.08 -6.22 -6.72
C HIS A 64 8.73 -5.49 -6.65
N THR A 65 8.34 -4.94 -5.51
CA THR A 65 7.13 -4.13 -5.40
C THR A 65 7.25 -2.88 -6.27
N GLN A 66 6.24 -2.55 -7.06
CA GLN A 66 6.31 -1.33 -7.87
C GLN A 66 6.15 -0.12 -6.96
N THR A 67 7.03 0.88 -7.09
CA THR A 67 6.82 2.18 -6.43
C THR A 67 6.97 3.33 -7.39
N SER A 68 6.27 4.40 -7.06
CA SER A 68 6.43 5.70 -7.68
C SER A 68 6.39 6.78 -6.61
N GLN A 69 6.86 7.97 -6.96
CA GLN A 69 6.76 9.14 -6.11
C GLN A 69 6.61 10.37 -6.99
N THR A 70 6.38 11.53 -6.39
CA THR A 70 6.41 12.80 -7.12
C THR A 70 7.74 12.96 -7.86
N PRO A 71 7.74 13.03 -9.19
CA PRO A 71 8.97 12.92 -9.97
C PRO A 71 9.87 14.15 -9.80
N THR A 72 11.16 13.91 -9.60
CA THR A 72 12.19 14.95 -9.66
C THR A 72 12.35 15.38 -11.11
N LYS A 73 12.26 16.68 -11.41
CA LYS A 73 12.47 17.18 -12.77
C LYS A 73 13.85 17.80 -12.90
N ASN A 74 14.57 17.47 -13.98
CA ASN A 74 15.84 18.13 -14.29
C ASN A 74 15.60 19.55 -14.85
N LYS A 75 16.69 20.27 -15.16
CA LYS A 75 16.67 21.62 -15.76
C LYS A 75 15.86 21.70 -17.07
N ASN A 76 15.65 20.59 -17.77
CA ASN A 76 14.87 20.49 -18.99
C ASN A 76 13.43 20.01 -18.73
N ASN A 77 12.96 20.08 -17.48
CA ASN A 77 11.63 19.63 -17.04
C ASN A 77 11.34 18.14 -17.27
N ARG A 78 12.36 17.31 -17.50
CA ARG A 78 12.22 15.86 -17.66
C ARG A 78 12.29 15.17 -16.30
N ALA A 79 11.44 14.17 -16.08
CA ALA A 79 11.53 13.31 -14.91
C ALA A 79 12.89 12.60 -14.89
N VAL A 80 13.65 12.76 -13.80
CA VAL A 80 14.88 12.03 -13.49
C VAL A 80 14.50 10.79 -12.70
N VAL A 81 15.25 9.71 -12.90
CA VAL A 81 15.06 8.40 -12.26
C VAL A 81 14.64 8.57 -10.80
N SER A 82 13.46 8.03 -10.50
CA SER A 82 12.84 8.05 -9.18
C SER A 82 13.59 7.11 -8.23
N ASN A 83 14.05 7.64 -7.10
CA ASN A 83 14.64 6.85 -6.01
C ASN A 83 13.57 6.33 -5.03
N ALA A 84 12.29 6.31 -5.43
CA ALA A 84 11.18 5.79 -4.63
C ALA A 84 11.42 4.36 -4.13
N TRP A 85 12.25 3.59 -4.82
CA TRP A 85 12.57 2.21 -4.46
C TRP A 85 13.41 2.06 -3.20
N LEU A 86 14.12 3.11 -2.77
CA LEU A 86 14.89 3.10 -1.52
C LEU A 86 13.97 2.87 -0.31
N ALA A 87 12.74 3.40 -0.32
CA ALA A 87 11.78 3.22 0.77
C ALA A 87 11.18 1.81 0.89
N ARG A 88 11.73 0.81 0.20
CA ARG A 88 11.27 -0.59 0.28
C ARG A 88 12.42 -1.58 0.12
N ASP A 89 13.66 -1.13 0.20
CA ASP A 89 14.84 -1.93 -0.11
C ASP A 89 15.28 -2.81 1.08
N GLY A 90 14.63 -2.66 2.23
CA GLY A 90 14.92 -3.39 3.46
C GLY A 90 15.93 -2.67 4.36
N ASN A 91 16.47 -1.53 3.95
CA ASN A 91 17.41 -0.75 4.73
C ASN A 91 16.69 0.34 5.52
N THR A 92 16.66 0.19 6.85
CA THR A 92 16.03 1.16 7.74
C THR A 92 16.96 2.32 8.12
N ASP A 93 18.16 2.44 7.58
CA ASP A 93 19.11 3.50 7.94
C ASP A 93 18.55 4.91 7.61
N SER A 94 18.64 5.81 8.58
CA SER A 94 18.11 7.18 8.50
C SER A 94 19.00 8.17 7.75
N ALA A 95 20.17 7.75 7.28
CA ALA A 95 21.09 8.59 6.56
C ALA A 95 20.56 8.94 5.15
N PRO A 96 20.77 10.17 4.65
CA PRO A 96 20.09 10.70 3.47
C PRO A 96 20.24 9.86 2.19
N GLN A 97 21.37 9.17 2.03
CA GLN A 97 21.67 8.35 0.85
C GLN A 97 20.84 7.07 0.77
N PHE A 98 20.26 6.63 1.87
CA PHE A 98 19.41 5.43 1.93
C PHE A 98 17.92 5.76 1.85
N CYS A 99 17.57 7.05 1.69
CA CYS A 99 16.18 7.48 1.69
C CYS A 99 15.69 7.89 0.30
N SER A 100 14.47 7.48 -0.02
CA SER A 100 13.70 8.07 -1.10
C SER A 100 13.41 9.53 -0.82
N ARG A 101 13.35 10.36 -1.85
CA ARG A 101 13.21 11.81 -1.70
C ARG A 101 12.50 12.45 -2.88
N THR A 102 11.45 13.21 -2.61
CA THR A 102 10.79 14.06 -3.61
C THR A 102 11.53 15.40 -3.76
N PRO A 103 11.32 16.18 -4.84
CA PRO A 103 11.66 17.59 -4.82
C PRO A 103 10.80 18.35 -3.79
N LEU A 104 11.23 19.56 -3.42
CA LEU A 104 10.45 20.50 -2.64
C LEU A 104 9.23 20.97 -3.46
N THR A 105 8.04 20.48 -3.11
CA THR A 105 6.81 20.68 -3.91
C THR A 105 5.57 20.71 -3.02
N TYR A 106 4.44 21.15 -3.58
CA TYR A 106 3.13 20.97 -2.95
C TYR A 106 2.68 19.52 -3.12
N HIS A 107 2.04 18.97 -2.10
CA HIS A 107 1.51 17.60 -2.10
C HIS A 107 2.51 16.52 -2.53
N PRO A 108 3.73 16.48 -1.96
CA PRO A 108 4.66 15.40 -2.26
C PRO A 108 4.04 14.07 -1.81
N TRP A 109 4.23 13.04 -2.64
CA TRP A 109 3.67 11.72 -2.42
C TRP A 109 4.64 10.63 -2.84
N TRP A 110 4.50 9.49 -2.18
CA TRP A 110 5.11 8.21 -2.50
C TRP A 110 4.02 7.14 -2.52
N LYS A 111 4.13 6.17 -3.43
CA LYS A 111 3.13 5.11 -3.64
C LYS A 111 3.82 3.77 -3.89
N ALA A 112 3.32 2.72 -3.25
CA ALA A 112 3.63 1.33 -3.55
C ALA A 112 2.39 0.60 -4.09
N VAL A 113 2.61 -0.28 -5.07
CA VAL A 113 1.59 -1.13 -5.67
C VAL A 113 1.98 -2.60 -5.50
N LEU A 114 1.27 -3.27 -4.61
CA LEU A 114 1.41 -4.70 -4.32
C LEU A 114 0.75 -5.57 -5.41
N LYS A 115 1.24 -6.81 -5.54
CA LYS A 115 0.76 -7.78 -6.53
C LYS A 115 -0.66 -8.30 -6.26
N ASN A 116 -0.97 -8.55 -4.98
CA ASN A 116 -2.27 -9.03 -4.53
C ASN A 116 -2.96 -7.96 -3.69
N ILE A 117 -4.23 -8.20 -3.36
CA ILE A 117 -4.96 -7.37 -2.41
C ILE A 117 -4.78 -7.96 -1.03
N TYR A 118 -4.65 -7.10 -0.05
CA TYR A 118 -4.37 -7.49 1.32
C TYR A 118 -5.29 -6.74 2.27
N ASN A 119 -5.48 -7.32 3.45
CA ASN A 119 -6.07 -6.59 4.58
C ASN A 119 -4.93 -5.94 5.38
N ILE A 120 -4.63 -4.68 5.06
CA ILE A 120 -3.51 -3.95 5.66
C ILE A 120 -3.85 -3.50 7.07
N THR A 121 -3.08 -3.96 8.05
CA THR A 121 -3.34 -3.68 9.48
C THR A 121 -2.43 -2.60 10.03
N LEU A 122 -1.22 -2.47 9.49
CA LEU A 122 -0.20 -1.59 10.04
C LEU A 122 0.75 -1.14 8.94
N VAL A 123 1.14 0.14 9.02
CA VAL A 123 2.22 0.72 8.20
C VAL A 123 3.24 1.34 9.16
N LYS A 124 4.52 1.01 8.98
CA LYS A 124 5.63 1.61 9.72
C LYS A 124 6.51 2.40 8.77
N ILE A 125 6.79 3.66 9.12
CA ILE A 125 7.57 4.59 8.30
C ILE A 125 8.87 4.91 9.00
N TYR A 126 9.99 4.76 8.31
CA TYR A 126 11.29 5.19 8.75
C TYR A 126 11.63 6.49 8.03
N ASN A 127 11.79 7.57 8.79
CA ASN A 127 12.07 8.90 8.27
C ASN A 127 13.58 9.18 8.30
N ARG A 128 14.01 10.16 7.51
CA ARG A 128 15.36 10.74 7.57
C ARG A 128 15.54 11.51 8.89
N LEU A 129 16.70 11.36 9.56
CA LEU A 129 16.95 11.92 10.91
C LEU A 129 18.20 12.81 11.03
N ASP A 130 18.93 13.07 9.95
CA ASP A 130 20.18 13.86 9.98
C ASP A 130 19.97 15.35 10.31
N ARG A 131 18.79 15.91 10.04
CA ARG A 131 18.44 17.30 10.40
C ARG A 131 17.01 17.43 10.92
N GLU A 132 16.82 18.33 11.88
CA GLU A 132 15.50 18.57 12.50
C GLU A 132 14.45 19.09 11.52
N ASP A 133 14.82 20.04 10.64
CA ASP A 133 13.90 20.62 9.65
C ASP A 133 13.34 19.55 8.71
N HIS A 134 14.20 18.71 8.15
CA HIS A 134 13.79 17.59 7.30
C HIS A 134 13.01 16.51 8.07
N ARG A 135 13.34 16.27 9.34
CA ARG A 135 12.60 15.32 10.18
C ARG A 135 11.15 15.79 10.39
N PHE A 136 10.91 17.08 10.64
CA PHE A 136 9.57 17.63 10.84
C PHE A 136 8.79 17.86 9.53
N ASP A 137 9.43 17.71 8.36
CA ASP A 137 8.72 17.70 7.08
C ASP A 137 7.72 16.55 6.94
N LEU A 138 7.72 15.56 7.83
CA LEU A 138 6.71 14.49 7.85
C LEU A 138 5.47 14.83 8.70
N VAL A 139 5.43 15.96 9.43
CA VAL A 139 4.26 16.32 10.27
C VAL A 139 3.01 16.52 9.42
N GLY A 140 1.95 15.79 9.73
CA GLY A 140 0.69 15.81 9.00
C GLY A 140 0.69 14.94 7.75
N ALA A 141 1.73 14.12 7.53
CA ALA A 141 1.70 13.13 6.47
C ALA A 141 0.56 12.13 6.71
N GLU A 142 -0.17 11.81 5.65
CA GLU A 142 -1.26 10.86 5.62
C GLU A 142 -0.84 9.57 4.95
N ILE A 143 -1.27 8.44 5.50
CA ILE A 143 -1.10 7.12 4.90
C ILE A 143 -2.46 6.70 4.37
N ARG A 144 -2.56 6.35 3.08
CA ARG A 144 -3.81 5.86 2.49
C ARG A 144 -3.64 4.47 1.91
N VAL A 145 -4.67 3.66 2.06
CA VAL A 145 -4.72 2.26 1.59
C VAL A 145 -6.00 2.03 0.82
N GLY A 146 -5.89 1.40 -0.35
CA GLY A 146 -7.05 1.01 -1.14
C GLY A 146 -6.67 0.35 -2.46
N VAL A 147 -7.61 0.38 -3.41
CA VAL A 147 -7.46 -0.23 -4.74
C VAL A 147 -7.52 0.79 -5.87
N ASN A 148 -7.83 2.06 -5.56
CA ASN A 148 -7.93 3.12 -6.56
C ASN A 148 -6.55 3.67 -6.92
N GLU A 149 -6.32 3.86 -8.21
CA GLU A 149 -5.06 4.41 -8.74
C GLU A 149 -4.85 5.86 -8.29
N ASP A 150 -5.94 6.65 -8.25
CA ASP A 150 -5.99 7.92 -7.53
C ASP A 150 -6.00 7.63 -6.02
N TYR A 151 -4.79 7.68 -5.47
CA TYR A 151 -4.54 7.37 -4.07
C TYR A 151 -5.24 8.34 -3.11
N THR A 152 -5.64 9.53 -3.55
CA THR A 152 -6.31 10.51 -2.69
C THR A 152 -7.71 10.08 -2.29
N THR A 153 -8.34 9.22 -3.11
CA THR A 153 -9.66 8.64 -2.85
C THR A 153 -9.61 7.37 -1.98
N ASN A 154 -8.42 6.81 -1.77
CA ASN A 154 -8.23 5.64 -0.92
C ASN A 154 -8.43 5.99 0.57
N LEU A 155 -8.75 4.99 1.38
CA LEU A 155 -9.10 5.17 2.80
C LEU A 155 -7.88 5.57 3.62
N LEU A 156 -8.04 6.54 4.53
CA LEU A 156 -6.99 6.92 5.48
C LEU A 156 -6.72 5.78 6.47
N CYS A 157 -5.45 5.36 6.56
CA CYS A 157 -4.93 4.44 7.56
C CYS A 157 -4.49 5.23 8.79
N GLY A 158 -5.19 5.02 9.91
CA GLY A 158 -4.90 5.72 11.16
C GLY A 158 -5.07 7.23 11.07
N GLU A 159 -4.45 7.93 12.01
CA GLU A 159 -4.40 9.39 12.05
C GLU A 159 -3.13 9.91 11.33
N PRO A 160 -3.13 11.15 10.82
CA PRO A 160 -1.94 11.77 10.25
C PRO A 160 -0.76 11.81 11.23
N VAL A 161 0.47 11.77 10.71
CA VAL A 161 1.70 11.77 11.51
C VAL A 161 1.78 13.00 12.40
N THR A 162 1.91 12.80 13.71
CA THR A 162 1.98 13.89 14.69
C THR A 162 3.42 14.30 14.99
N ARG A 163 3.61 15.54 15.46
CA ARG A 163 4.91 16.04 15.94
C ARG A 163 5.50 15.14 17.04
N ARG A 164 4.67 14.69 17.97
CA ARG A 164 5.07 13.80 19.08
C ARG A 164 5.58 12.45 18.59
N GLN A 165 4.94 11.85 17.58
CA GLN A 165 5.43 10.60 16.98
C GLN A 165 6.80 10.80 16.34
N ILE A 166 7.00 11.93 15.66
CA ILE A 166 8.29 12.28 15.09
C ILE A 166 9.32 12.39 16.20
N GLU A 167 9.10 13.20 17.24
CA GLU A 167 10.02 13.41 18.38
C GLU A 167 10.42 12.10 19.08
N ASN A 168 9.49 11.15 19.19
CA ASN A 168 9.73 9.83 19.78
C ASN A 168 10.48 8.85 18.87
N SER A 169 10.51 9.07 17.55
CA SER A 169 11.23 8.24 16.58
C SER A 169 12.68 8.70 16.43
N THR A 170 13.55 8.18 17.28
CA THR A 170 15.02 8.40 17.26
C THR A 170 15.74 7.18 16.73
N GLU A 171 17.07 7.26 16.53
CA GLU A 171 17.91 6.11 16.14
C GLU A 171 17.73 4.89 17.08
N ALA A 172 17.49 5.10 18.38
CA ALA A 172 17.32 4.03 19.35
C ALA A 172 15.90 3.40 19.36
N ASN A 173 14.90 4.09 18.81
CA ASN A 173 13.51 3.63 18.75
C ASN A 173 12.90 4.03 17.40
N HIS A 174 13.51 3.48 16.35
CA HIS A 174 13.33 4.02 15.01
C HIS A 174 12.01 3.54 14.36
N GLY A 175 11.30 4.52 13.81
CA GLY A 175 10.17 4.33 12.93
C GLY A 175 8.83 4.70 13.57
N ILE A 176 7.98 5.34 12.77
CA ILE A 176 6.66 5.82 13.14
C ILE A 176 5.66 4.75 12.72
N THR A 177 5.01 4.15 13.70
CA THR A 177 3.99 3.12 13.46
C THR A 177 2.60 3.74 13.39
N ILE A 178 1.89 3.46 12.30
CA ILE A 178 0.51 3.87 12.04
C ILE A 178 -0.35 2.61 11.95
N ILE A 179 -1.37 2.54 12.81
CA ILE A 179 -2.30 1.41 12.88
C ILE A 179 -3.50 1.71 11.99
N CYS A 180 -3.79 0.82 11.05
CA CYS A 180 -4.94 0.96 10.14
C CYS A 180 -6.24 0.39 10.74
N GLU A 181 -6.13 -0.37 11.83
CA GLU A 181 -7.25 -0.94 12.58
C GLU A 181 -7.95 0.11 13.44
N ARG A 182 -9.28 0.11 13.46
CA ARG A 182 -10.11 0.96 14.33
C ARG A 182 -11.43 0.28 14.67
N GLU A 183 -12.29 0.92 15.45
CA GLU A 183 -13.58 0.31 15.83
C GLU A 183 -14.39 -0.10 14.59
N GLY A 184 -14.71 -1.40 14.48
CA GLY A 184 -15.39 -1.99 13.33
C GLY A 184 -14.51 -2.28 12.10
N ILE A 185 -13.21 -1.98 12.14
CA ILE A 185 -12.27 -2.17 11.01
C ILE A 185 -11.03 -2.92 11.52
N THR A 186 -10.87 -4.17 11.07
CA THR A 186 -9.74 -5.05 11.41
C THR A 186 -8.57 -4.93 10.42
N GLY A 187 -8.56 -3.87 9.62
CA GLY A 187 -7.60 -3.62 8.55
C GLY A 187 -8.28 -3.00 7.33
N ILE A 188 -7.47 -2.44 6.44
CA ILE A 188 -7.94 -1.78 5.23
C ILE A 188 -7.63 -2.65 4.03
N ARG A 189 -8.68 -3.01 3.30
CA ARG A 189 -8.56 -3.75 2.04
C ARG A 189 -7.88 -2.88 0.98
N GLY A 190 -6.72 -3.31 0.48
CA GLY A 190 -6.04 -2.62 -0.60
C GLY A 190 -4.76 -3.31 -1.08
N ASN A 191 -4.31 -2.92 -2.26
CA ASN A 191 -3.00 -3.24 -2.82
C ASN A 191 -2.16 -1.99 -3.11
N ILE A 192 -2.77 -0.81 -3.02
CA ILE A 192 -2.11 0.48 -3.19
C ILE A 192 -1.96 1.09 -1.80
N ILE A 193 -0.71 1.43 -1.46
CA ILE A 193 -0.35 2.14 -0.23
C ILE A 193 0.32 3.44 -0.66
N SER A 194 -0.11 4.56 -0.11
CA SER A 194 0.54 5.85 -0.33
C SER A 194 0.86 6.56 0.96
N VAL A 195 1.94 7.32 0.94
CA VAL A 195 2.32 8.30 1.95
C VAL A 195 2.37 9.66 1.25
N HIS A 196 1.61 10.63 1.73
CA HIS A 196 1.58 11.97 1.11
C HIS A 196 1.40 13.06 2.15
N ILE A 197 1.84 14.28 1.83
CA ILE A 197 1.69 15.44 2.71
C ILE A 197 0.61 16.35 2.11
N PRO A 198 -0.63 16.39 2.64
CA PRO A 198 -1.78 17.03 2.00
C PRO A 198 -1.81 18.57 2.12
N LYS A 199 -0.80 19.24 2.70
CA LYS A 199 -0.83 20.70 2.86
C LYS A 199 -0.73 21.43 1.52
N ILE A 200 -1.77 22.21 1.19
CA ILE A 200 -1.88 22.97 -0.07
C ILE A 200 -0.98 24.22 -0.10
N ASN A 201 -0.73 24.85 1.05
CA ASN A 201 -0.12 26.18 1.09
C ASN A 201 1.38 26.18 1.41
N GLU A 202 2.01 25.02 1.53
CA GLU A 202 3.40 24.88 1.95
C GLU A 202 4.10 23.85 1.06
N ARG A 203 5.27 24.20 0.50
CA ARG A 203 6.09 23.23 -0.22
C ARG A 203 6.92 22.44 0.77
N ARG A 204 6.93 21.12 0.60
CA ARG A 204 7.58 20.18 1.52
C ARG A 204 8.34 19.13 0.71
N GLU A 205 9.39 18.60 1.32
CA GLU A 205 10.08 17.41 0.82
C GLU A 205 9.51 16.19 1.55
N LEU A 206 9.11 15.15 0.81
CA LEU A 206 8.81 13.86 1.41
C LEU A 206 10.07 13.00 1.33
N SER A 207 10.63 12.68 2.50
CA SER A 207 11.75 11.75 2.66
C SER A 207 11.26 10.49 3.37
N LEU A 208 11.49 9.32 2.78
CA LEU A 208 11.15 8.02 3.38
C LEU A 208 12.34 7.09 3.20
N CYS A 209 12.93 6.62 4.30
CA CYS A 209 14.07 5.72 4.30
C CYS A 209 13.64 4.27 4.14
N GLU A 210 12.56 3.89 4.81
CA GLU A 210 11.92 2.59 4.61
C GLU A 210 10.43 2.74 4.92
N VAL A 211 9.60 2.00 4.19
CA VAL A 211 8.20 1.80 4.51
C VAL A 211 7.99 0.30 4.67
N GLU A 212 7.38 -0.09 5.78
CA GLU A 212 7.00 -1.46 6.03
C GLU A 212 5.49 -1.55 6.11
N VAL A 213 4.91 -2.41 5.29
CA VAL A 213 3.47 -2.64 5.24
C VAL A 213 3.21 -4.04 5.75
N TYR A 214 2.28 -4.16 6.68
CA TYR A 214 1.95 -5.42 7.32
C TYR A 214 0.48 -5.74 7.10
N GLN A 215 0.23 -6.98 6.66
CA GLN A 215 -1.10 -7.54 6.61
C GLN A 215 -1.35 -8.46 7.80
N GLN A 216 -2.58 -8.93 7.82
CA GLN A 216 -2.94 -10.09 8.60
C GLN A 216 -3.77 -11.10 7.82
N GLY A 217 -3.41 -12.38 7.97
CA GLY A 217 -4.03 -13.48 7.25
C GLY A 217 -3.43 -13.69 5.87
N GLU A 218 -4.19 -14.36 5.01
CA GLU A 218 -3.79 -14.64 3.64
C GLU A 218 -4.14 -13.46 2.70
N PRO A 219 -3.40 -13.29 1.59
CA PRO A 219 -3.78 -12.37 0.54
C PRO A 219 -5.22 -12.63 0.07
N ILE A 220 -5.97 -11.57 -0.18
CA ILE A 220 -7.28 -11.63 -0.81
C ILE A 220 -7.04 -11.78 -2.32
N PRO A 221 -7.49 -12.88 -2.96
CA PRO A 221 -7.32 -13.05 -4.40
C PRO A 221 -8.02 -11.91 -5.15
N ALA A 222 -7.24 -11.12 -5.87
CA ALA A 222 -7.77 -10.05 -6.71
C ALA A 222 -8.42 -10.65 -7.96
N ARG A 223 -9.56 -10.09 -8.40
CA ARG A 223 -10.23 -10.57 -9.61
C ARG A 223 -9.34 -10.30 -10.83
N SER A 224 -9.19 -11.32 -11.68
CA SER A 224 -8.51 -11.17 -12.97
C SER A 224 -9.40 -10.43 -13.96
N CYS A 225 -8.83 -9.51 -14.73
CA CYS A 225 -9.54 -8.83 -15.80
C CYS A 225 -9.80 -9.80 -16.95
N LYS A 226 -10.96 -9.67 -17.58
CA LYS A 226 -11.21 -10.33 -18.87
C LYS A 226 -10.33 -9.68 -19.93
N ALA A 227 -10.03 -10.42 -21.00
CA ALA A 227 -9.49 -9.79 -22.19
C ALA A 227 -10.39 -8.61 -22.58
N PRO A 228 -9.82 -7.41 -22.82
CA PRO A 228 -10.60 -6.31 -23.37
C PRO A 228 -11.08 -6.70 -24.77
N ASP A 229 -12.21 -6.16 -25.21
CA ASP A 229 -12.62 -6.28 -26.62
C ASP A 229 -11.60 -5.54 -27.47
N LEU A 230 -10.65 -6.29 -28.02
CA LEU A 230 -9.57 -5.76 -28.84
C LEU A 230 -10.13 -5.48 -30.24
N PRO A 231 -9.87 -4.29 -30.83
CA PRO A 231 -10.12 -4.03 -32.24
C PRO A 231 -9.41 -5.06 -33.14
N ASP A 232 -9.91 -5.24 -34.36
CA ASP A 232 -9.29 -6.12 -35.36
C ASP A 232 -7.77 -5.87 -35.47
N HIS A 233 -7.00 -6.95 -35.67
CA HIS A 233 -5.54 -6.93 -35.79
C HIS A 233 -4.76 -6.64 -34.49
N MET A 234 -5.34 -6.92 -33.31
CA MET A 234 -4.66 -6.84 -32.01
C MET A 234 -4.60 -8.19 -31.27
N THR A 235 -3.45 -8.47 -30.65
CA THR A 235 -3.22 -9.62 -29.74
C THR A 235 -3.12 -9.13 -28.28
N PRO A 236 -3.58 -9.89 -27.25
CA PRO A 236 -3.10 -11.25 -26.96
C PRO A 236 -4.17 -12.37 -26.95
N LEU A 237 -3.72 -13.61 -27.21
CA LEU A 237 -4.45 -14.90 -27.16
C LEU A 237 -4.89 -15.38 -25.75
N ARG A 238 -4.89 -14.52 -24.72
CA ARG A 238 -5.26 -14.91 -23.33
C ARG A 238 -6.66 -14.45 -22.98
N SER A 239 -7.45 -15.31 -22.33
CA SER A 239 -8.83 -14.98 -21.93
C SER A 239 -8.92 -14.13 -20.65
N ARG A 240 -7.89 -14.18 -19.78
CA ARG A 240 -7.85 -13.46 -18.49
C ARG A 240 -6.44 -12.97 -18.16
N PHE A 241 -6.39 -11.84 -17.47
CA PHE A 241 -5.17 -11.16 -17.05
C PHE A 241 -5.16 -10.99 -15.53
N PRO A 242 -4.09 -11.42 -14.82
CA PRO A 242 -3.96 -11.19 -13.39
C PRO A 242 -4.07 -9.70 -13.04
N HIS A 243 -4.49 -9.41 -11.81
CA HIS A 243 -4.47 -8.05 -11.28
C HIS A 243 -3.08 -7.42 -11.37
N GLY A 244 -3.01 -6.12 -11.64
CA GLY A 244 -1.77 -5.36 -11.83
C GLY A 244 -1.12 -5.51 -13.20
N THR A 245 -1.63 -6.42 -14.06
CA THR A 245 -1.10 -6.59 -15.42
C THR A 245 -1.26 -5.29 -16.21
N LEU A 246 -0.15 -4.79 -16.78
CA LEU A 246 -0.18 -3.76 -17.80
C LEU A 246 -0.54 -4.42 -19.13
N LEU A 247 -1.59 -3.95 -19.79
CA LEU A 247 -2.08 -4.51 -21.04
C LEU A 247 -1.09 -4.17 -22.16
N ASN A 248 -0.29 -5.16 -22.57
CA ASN A 248 0.59 -5.02 -23.73
C ASN A 248 -0.17 -5.43 -25.00
N VAL A 249 -0.61 -4.44 -25.78
CA VAL A 249 -1.23 -4.65 -27.10
C VAL A 249 -0.21 -4.37 -28.20
N SER A 250 -0.27 -5.14 -29.27
CA SER A 250 0.51 -4.94 -30.50
C SER A 250 -0.40 -5.06 -31.70
N CYS A 251 -0.11 -4.28 -32.74
CA CYS A 251 -0.79 -4.38 -34.03
C CYS A 251 -0.13 -5.43 -34.93
N GLU A 252 -0.90 -6.05 -35.81
CA GLU A 252 -0.36 -6.88 -36.90
C GLU A 252 0.48 -6.05 -37.90
N ASP A 253 1.29 -6.76 -38.69
CA ASP A 253 2.16 -6.17 -39.70
C ASP A 253 1.38 -5.24 -40.65
N GLY A 254 1.90 -4.02 -40.83
CA GLY A 254 1.27 -2.98 -41.65
C GLY A 254 0.37 -2.02 -40.88
N PHE A 255 0.19 -2.20 -39.56
CA PHE A 255 -0.58 -1.32 -38.70
C PHE A 255 0.27 -0.74 -37.55
N GLN A 256 -0.11 0.45 -37.08
CA GLN A 256 0.51 1.13 -35.96
C GLN A 256 -0.55 1.55 -34.93
N LEU A 257 -0.18 1.49 -33.64
CA LEU A 257 -1.02 1.95 -32.53
C LEU A 257 -1.28 3.46 -32.66
N SER A 258 -2.55 3.85 -32.61
CA SER A 258 -3.01 5.22 -32.85
C SER A 258 -2.82 6.19 -31.68
N THR A 259 -2.35 5.72 -30.52
CA THR A 259 -2.41 6.48 -29.27
C THR A 259 -1.05 6.60 -28.56
N ASN A 260 -0.80 7.80 -28.03
CA ASN A 260 0.30 8.11 -27.11
C ASN A 260 -0.13 7.99 -25.62
N GLN A 261 -1.32 7.45 -25.34
CA GLN A 261 -1.79 7.26 -23.96
C GLN A 261 -1.07 6.09 -23.27
N GLU A 262 -0.99 6.16 -21.94
CA GLU A 262 -0.52 5.04 -21.13
C GLU A 262 -1.43 3.82 -21.32
N LEU A 263 -0.81 2.64 -21.41
CA LEU A 263 -1.53 1.39 -21.59
C LEU A 263 -2.40 1.07 -20.36
N PRO A 264 -3.61 0.50 -20.54
CA PRO A 264 -4.48 0.10 -19.44
C PRO A 264 -3.81 -0.86 -18.47
N ARG A 265 -4.09 -0.72 -17.17
CA ARG A 265 -3.71 -1.69 -16.16
C ARG A 265 -4.94 -2.40 -15.61
N CYS A 266 -4.79 -3.68 -15.28
CA CYS A 266 -5.86 -4.46 -14.68
C CYS A 266 -6.04 -4.14 -13.19
N HIS A 267 -7.19 -3.60 -12.82
CA HIS A 267 -7.58 -3.27 -11.44
C HIS A 267 -8.88 -4.02 -11.09
N GLU A 268 -8.79 -5.06 -10.23
CA GLU A 268 -9.98 -5.76 -9.69
C GLU A 268 -11.00 -6.30 -10.70
N GLY A 269 -10.57 -6.60 -11.93
CA GLY A 269 -11.45 -7.09 -13.00
C GLY A 269 -11.70 -6.07 -14.11
N ASP A 270 -11.36 -4.80 -13.85
CA ASP A 270 -11.57 -3.66 -14.76
C ASP A 270 -10.24 -3.09 -15.29
N TRP A 271 -10.27 -2.51 -16.48
CA TRP A 271 -9.11 -1.88 -17.12
C TRP A 271 -9.13 -0.37 -16.87
N SER A 272 -8.03 0.19 -16.34
CA SER A 272 -7.89 1.63 -16.10
C SER A 272 -6.53 2.18 -16.59
N PRO A 273 -6.51 3.25 -17.40
CA PRO A 273 -7.68 3.82 -18.09
C PRO A 273 -8.31 2.80 -19.06
N PRO A 274 -9.57 2.97 -19.50
CA PRO A 274 -10.15 2.13 -20.54
C PRO A 274 -9.27 2.14 -21.80
N LEU A 275 -9.21 1.02 -22.52
CA LEU A 275 -8.45 0.93 -23.77
C LEU A 275 -9.11 1.84 -24.83
N ALA A 276 -8.43 2.92 -25.21
CA ALA A 276 -8.83 3.80 -26.31
C ALA A 276 -7.95 3.63 -27.57
N ALA A 277 -6.99 2.71 -27.53
CA ALA A 277 -6.06 2.46 -28.63
C ALA A 277 -6.73 1.72 -29.79
N THR A 278 -6.38 2.09 -31.03
CA THR A 278 -6.79 1.37 -32.25
C THR A 278 -5.58 1.13 -33.16
N CYS A 279 -5.61 0.09 -33.99
CA CYS A 279 -4.61 -0.16 -35.01
C CYS A 279 -4.99 0.56 -36.30
N GLN A 280 -4.13 1.45 -36.80
CA GLN A 280 -4.33 2.18 -38.05
C GLN A 280 -3.27 1.77 -39.06
N ARG A 281 -3.63 1.67 -40.36
CA ARG A 281 -2.66 1.34 -41.41
C ARG A 281 -1.49 2.33 -41.37
N GLY A 282 -0.27 1.81 -41.29
CA GLY A 282 0.93 2.63 -41.37
C GLY A 282 0.93 3.40 -42.69
N ARG A 283 1.21 4.71 -42.65
CA ARG A 283 1.35 5.50 -43.88
C ARG A 283 2.45 4.86 -44.74
N GLN A 284 2.07 4.26 -45.87
CA GLN A 284 3.02 3.95 -46.93
C GLN A 284 3.63 5.28 -47.38
N TRP A 285 4.90 5.50 -47.05
CA TRP A 285 5.68 6.52 -47.71
C TRP A 285 5.80 6.10 -49.16
N ASN A 286 4.95 6.67 -50.02
CA ASN A 286 5.16 6.61 -51.46
C ASN A 286 6.48 7.34 -51.73
N VAL A 287 7.56 6.58 -51.85
CA VAL A 287 8.79 7.05 -52.46
C VAL A 287 8.46 7.25 -53.93
N LYS A 288 8.19 8.51 -54.30
CA LYS A 288 8.21 8.98 -55.68
C LYS A 288 9.59 9.55 -55.97
#